data_AF-A0A951P0G8-F1
#
_entry.id   AF-A0A951P0G8-F1
#
_cell.length_a   1.000
_cell.length_b   1.000
_cell.length_c   1.000
_cell.angle_alpha   90.00
_cell.angle_beta   90.00
_cell.angle_gamma   90.00
#
_symmetry.space_group_name_H-M   'P 1'
#
loop_
_entity.id
_entity.type
_entity.pdbx_description
1 polymer ?
#
loop_
_entity_poly.entity_id
_entity_poly.type
_entity_poly.pdbx_seq_one_letter_code
_entity_poly.pdbx_strand_id
1 'polypeptide(L)'
;MSGMRRVDRKSGSDDNAINNPRSQNSEPLSYHELKQHWLSARSTQNELRDIAKTKEQEAEHTHRLYLEEQQRHQTALTLYQEVQQNYQTTLTQYEEVQIQARSYLIQYEKAQTQAKSYFTQYQDAQTQVQSYSALYQESQTQFQSYLTLYESEKTRGDELSVKFEEIQAERDRYLTLYNESQNELKFERRSKAGIKGWETRRKRENERLKQEIGEMTVLLRDSLERKEEAVNSLYVVAERMDRIQRLVDSVDDDAAANPVGMIQKLQRIWQTVKEILAE
;
A
#
# COMPACT_ATOMS: atom_id res chain seq x y z
N MET A 1 118.49 -16.01 -56.12
CA MET A 1 119.35 -16.86 -55.27
C MET A 1 119.59 -18.14 -56.05
N SER A 2 120.76 -18.26 -56.69
CA SER A 2 121.93 -19.05 -56.20
C SER A 2 121.56 -20.53 -56.04
N GLY A 3 122.22 -21.51 -56.65
CA GLY A 3 123.41 -21.58 -57.50
C GLY A 3 123.48 -23.03 -58.01
N MET A 4 123.72 -23.24 -59.31
CA MET A 4 125.04 -23.54 -59.90
C MET A 4 125.69 -24.88 -59.50
N ARG A 5 125.86 -25.70 -60.55
CA ARG A 5 127.10 -26.39 -61.01
C ARG A 5 127.46 -27.78 -60.46
N ARG A 6 127.54 -28.72 -61.41
CA ARG A 6 128.71 -29.49 -61.93
C ARG A 6 128.13 -30.75 -62.59
N VAL A 7 128.12 -31.00 -63.90
CA VAL A 7 129.16 -30.99 -64.94
C VAL A 7 130.48 -31.55 -64.43
N ASP A 8 130.68 -32.86 -64.65
CA ASP A 8 131.99 -33.42 -64.94
C ASP A 8 131.90 -34.34 -66.16
N ARG A 9 132.66 -33.92 -67.18
CA ARG A 9 133.08 -34.69 -68.35
C ARG A 9 134.22 -35.62 -67.94
N LYS A 10 134.20 -36.86 -68.42
CA LYS A 10 135.36 -37.74 -68.67
C LYS A 10 134.79 -39.05 -69.24
N SER A 11 135.29 -39.68 -70.29
CA SER A 11 136.32 -39.38 -71.29
C SER A 11 136.11 -40.45 -72.36
N GLY A 12 136.00 -40.06 -73.64
CA GLY A 12 136.06 -40.98 -74.76
C GLY A 12 137.49 -41.43 -74.95
N SER A 13 137.80 -42.66 -74.55
CA SER A 13 138.98 -43.45 -74.93
C SER A 13 138.86 -44.78 -74.20
N ASP A 14 138.01 -45.66 -74.71
CA ASP A 14 138.15 -47.13 -74.65
C ASP A 14 137.16 -47.75 -75.64
N ASP A 15 137.32 -47.33 -76.91
CA ASP A 15 136.88 -48.09 -78.07
C ASP A 15 137.77 -49.34 -78.19
N ASN A 16 137.30 -50.47 -77.65
CA ASN A 16 137.53 -51.85 -78.12
C ASN A 16 137.42 -52.88 -76.97
N ALA A 17 136.20 -53.22 -76.51
CA ALA A 17 136.04 -54.44 -75.69
C ALA A 17 134.62 -55.04 -75.54
N ILE A 18 133.51 -54.36 -75.91
CA ILE A 18 132.16 -54.77 -75.43
C ILE A 18 131.18 -55.08 -76.58
N ASN A 19 131.68 -55.62 -77.70
CA ASN A 19 130.84 -56.19 -78.77
C ASN A 19 131.12 -57.70 -79.01
N ASN A 20 131.91 -58.31 -78.12
CA ASN A 20 132.12 -59.76 -77.99
C ASN A 20 133.00 -59.99 -76.74
N PRO A 21 132.42 -60.27 -75.55
CA PRO A 21 133.23 -60.73 -74.44
C PRO A 21 133.79 -62.09 -74.82
N ARG A 22 135.10 -62.16 -75.06
CA ARG A 22 135.84 -63.42 -74.98
C ARG A 22 135.44 -64.06 -73.65
N SER A 23 134.91 -65.27 -73.71
CA SER A 23 134.71 -66.14 -72.55
C SER A 23 136.07 -66.36 -71.89
N GLN A 24 136.49 -65.45 -71.02
CA GLN A 24 137.22 -65.86 -69.85
C GLN A 24 136.24 -66.74 -69.10
N ASN A 25 136.37 -68.05 -69.32
CA ASN A 25 135.83 -69.03 -68.42
C ASN A 25 136.39 -68.67 -67.05
N SER A 26 135.63 -67.89 -66.27
CA SER A 26 135.75 -67.90 -64.83
C SER A 26 135.69 -69.38 -64.47
N GLU A 27 136.80 -69.90 -63.94
CA GLU A 27 136.87 -71.26 -63.44
C GLU A 27 135.59 -71.51 -62.62
N PRO A 28 134.94 -72.68 -62.79
CA PRO A 28 133.74 -72.96 -62.03
C PRO A 28 134.06 -72.69 -60.57
N LEU A 29 133.33 -71.75 -59.97
CA LEU A 29 133.38 -71.45 -58.55
C LEU A 29 133.71 -72.73 -57.80
N SER A 30 134.81 -72.72 -57.04
CA SER A 30 135.20 -73.89 -56.26
C SER A 30 133.97 -74.38 -55.51
N TYR A 31 133.76 -75.70 -55.41
CA TYR A 31 132.57 -76.28 -54.75
C TYR A 31 132.29 -75.62 -53.39
N HIS A 32 133.34 -75.16 -52.71
CA HIS A 32 133.23 -74.44 -51.45
C HIS A 32 132.69 -73.00 -51.59
N GLU A 33 133.10 -72.25 -52.60
CA GLU A 33 132.61 -70.89 -52.89
C GLU A 33 131.17 -70.91 -53.39
N LEU A 34 130.81 -71.88 -54.26
CA LEU A 34 129.43 -72.13 -54.66
C LEU A 34 128.54 -72.43 -53.45
N LYS A 35 129.04 -73.23 -52.50
CA LYS A 35 128.34 -73.54 -51.25
C LYS A 35 128.19 -72.31 -50.35
N GLN A 36 129.21 -71.47 -50.22
CA GLN A 36 129.15 -70.21 -49.46
C GLN A 36 128.17 -69.21 -50.10
N HIS A 37 128.20 -69.05 -51.42
CA HIS A 37 127.24 -68.24 -52.16
C HIS A 37 125.82 -68.77 -52.01
N TRP A 38 125.62 -70.09 -52.03
CA TRP A 38 124.31 -70.68 -51.84
C TRP A 38 123.79 -70.51 -50.41
N LEU A 39 124.66 -70.65 -49.40
CA LEU A 39 124.33 -70.38 -48.00
C LEU A 39 124.01 -68.90 -47.76
N SER A 40 124.77 -67.98 -48.34
CA SER A 40 124.52 -66.53 -48.27
C SER A 40 123.25 -66.12 -49.03
N ALA A 41 123.02 -66.68 -50.23
CA ALA A 41 121.78 -66.48 -50.99
C ALA A 41 120.56 -67.04 -50.24
N ARG A 42 120.71 -68.16 -49.53
CA ARG A 42 119.65 -68.72 -48.68
C ARG A 42 119.43 -67.89 -47.41
N SER A 43 120.48 -67.34 -46.81
CA SER A 43 120.38 -66.41 -45.67
C SER A 43 119.66 -65.13 -46.08
N THR A 44 120.08 -64.50 -47.17
CA THR A 44 119.43 -63.29 -47.70
C THR A 44 118.00 -63.58 -48.17
N GLN A 45 117.73 -64.75 -48.74
CA GLN A 45 116.36 -65.17 -49.05
C GLN A 45 115.50 -65.34 -47.79
N ASN A 46 116.07 -65.91 -46.71
CA ASN A 46 115.36 -66.04 -45.43
C ASN A 46 115.15 -64.68 -44.75
N GLU A 47 116.15 -63.80 -44.73
CA GLU A 47 116.05 -62.43 -44.23
C GLU A 47 115.02 -61.61 -45.02
N LEU A 48 115.03 -61.69 -46.35
CA LEU A 48 114.02 -61.04 -47.19
C LEU A 48 112.62 -61.60 -46.96
N ARG A 49 112.49 -62.90 -46.68
CA ARG A 49 111.21 -63.51 -46.30
C ARG A 49 110.73 -63.03 -44.94
N ASP A 50 111.63 -62.89 -43.97
CA ASP A 50 111.29 -62.40 -42.64
C ASP A 50 110.91 -60.91 -42.70
N ILE A 51 111.65 -60.09 -43.46
CA ILE A 51 111.31 -58.68 -43.74
C ILE A 51 109.97 -58.58 -44.49
N ALA A 52 109.71 -59.45 -45.46
CA ALA A 52 108.43 -59.45 -46.18
C ALA A 52 107.27 -59.77 -45.23
N LYS A 53 107.44 -60.77 -44.34
CA LYS A 53 106.43 -61.12 -43.32
C LYS A 53 106.21 -59.99 -42.31
N THR A 54 107.26 -59.33 -41.82
CA THR A 54 107.08 -58.21 -40.88
C THR A 54 106.39 -57.04 -41.56
N LYS A 55 106.73 -56.72 -42.82
CA LYS A 55 106.04 -55.69 -43.59
C LYS A 55 104.59 -56.04 -43.90
N GLU A 56 104.30 -57.31 -44.16
CA GLU A 56 102.93 -57.81 -44.34
C GLU A 56 102.13 -57.63 -43.05
N GLN A 57 102.69 -58.02 -41.89
CA GLN A 57 102.07 -57.81 -40.58
C GLN A 57 101.87 -56.33 -40.24
N GLU A 58 102.83 -55.46 -40.56
CA GLU A 58 102.70 -54.00 -40.40
C GLU A 58 101.61 -53.42 -41.32
N ALA A 59 101.52 -53.89 -42.56
CA ALA A 59 100.47 -53.49 -43.50
C ALA A 59 99.08 -53.95 -43.03
N GLU A 60 98.96 -55.17 -42.53
CA GLU A 60 97.72 -55.68 -41.94
C GLU A 60 97.31 -54.89 -40.68
N HIS A 61 98.27 -54.58 -39.82
CA HIS A 61 98.03 -53.80 -38.60
C HIS A 61 97.57 -52.37 -38.93
N THR A 62 98.24 -51.70 -39.85
CA THR A 62 97.86 -50.35 -40.31
C THR A 62 96.51 -50.35 -41.02
N HIS A 63 96.21 -51.37 -41.83
CA HIS A 63 94.89 -51.53 -42.45
C HIS A 63 93.79 -51.73 -41.40
N ARG A 64 94.04 -52.54 -40.36
CA ARG A 64 93.10 -52.74 -39.25
C ARG A 64 92.82 -51.44 -38.50
N LEU A 65 93.87 -50.68 -38.17
CA LEU A 65 93.73 -49.37 -37.53
C LEU A 65 92.91 -48.40 -38.39
N TYR A 66 93.14 -48.38 -39.71
CA TYR A 66 92.36 -47.55 -40.63
C TYR A 66 90.87 -47.91 -40.62
N LEU A 67 90.53 -49.21 -40.65
CA LEU A 67 89.15 -49.67 -40.56
C LEU A 67 88.49 -49.31 -39.22
N GLU A 68 89.23 -49.44 -38.12
CA GLU A 68 88.74 -49.06 -36.78
C GLU A 68 88.48 -47.54 -36.70
N GLU A 69 89.40 -46.71 -37.20
CA GLU A 69 89.21 -45.26 -37.26
C GLU A 69 88.03 -44.88 -38.17
N GLN A 70 87.84 -45.55 -39.30
CA GLN A 70 86.67 -45.36 -40.15
C GLN A 70 85.36 -45.68 -39.42
N GLN A 71 85.33 -46.79 -38.66
CA GLN A 71 84.18 -47.15 -37.83
C GLN A 71 83.93 -46.12 -36.72
N ARG A 72 85.00 -45.68 -36.03
CA ARG A 72 84.91 -44.61 -35.01
C ARG A 72 84.33 -43.32 -35.60
N HIS A 73 84.79 -42.90 -36.77
CA HIS A 73 84.22 -41.74 -37.45
C HIS A 73 82.74 -41.92 -37.81
N GLN A 74 82.34 -43.08 -38.31
CA GLN A 74 80.94 -43.37 -38.60
C GLN A 74 80.07 -43.32 -37.33
N THR A 75 80.51 -43.94 -36.24
CA THR A 75 79.79 -43.90 -34.96
C THR A 75 79.69 -42.48 -34.41
N ALA A 76 80.77 -41.70 -34.44
CA ALA A 76 80.76 -40.30 -34.02
C ALA A 76 79.78 -39.45 -34.85
N LEU A 77 79.70 -39.67 -36.17
CA LEU A 77 78.76 -38.99 -37.04
C LEU A 77 77.30 -39.33 -36.67
N THR A 78 77.01 -40.62 -36.41
CA THR A 78 75.66 -41.05 -36.01
C THR A 78 75.24 -40.46 -34.67
N LEU A 79 76.12 -40.45 -33.68
CA LEU A 79 75.87 -39.84 -32.37
C LEU A 79 75.64 -38.33 -32.50
N TYR A 80 76.43 -37.64 -33.34
CA TYR A 80 76.23 -36.22 -33.60
C TYR A 80 74.85 -35.94 -34.21
N GLN A 81 74.42 -36.74 -35.18
CA GLN A 81 73.09 -36.62 -35.79
C GLN A 81 71.98 -36.86 -34.77
N GLU A 82 72.11 -37.88 -33.91
CA GLU A 82 71.15 -38.17 -32.85
C GLU A 82 71.05 -37.01 -31.84
N VAL A 83 72.18 -36.45 -31.40
CA VAL A 83 72.21 -35.29 -30.50
C VAL A 83 71.54 -34.08 -31.16
N GLN A 84 71.77 -33.83 -32.44
CA GLN A 84 71.11 -32.75 -33.19
C GLN A 84 69.60 -32.96 -33.26
N GLN A 85 69.14 -34.18 -33.53
CA GLN A 85 67.70 -34.50 -33.53
C GLN A 85 67.09 -34.29 -32.14
N ASN A 86 67.73 -34.80 -31.09
CA ASN A 86 67.28 -34.64 -29.71
C ASN A 86 67.21 -33.17 -29.29
N TYR A 87 68.19 -32.36 -29.70
CA TYR A 87 68.18 -30.92 -29.46
C TYR A 87 66.99 -30.24 -30.15
N GLN A 88 66.72 -30.56 -31.41
CA GLN A 88 65.58 -30.02 -32.14
C GLN A 88 64.25 -30.41 -31.48
N THR A 89 64.09 -31.68 -31.09
CA THR A 89 62.89 -32.14 -30.37
C THR A 89 62.70 -31.40 -29.05
N THR A 90 63.77 -31.20 -28.29
CA THR A 90 63.71 -30.46 -27.01
C THR A 90 63.29 -29.01 -27.24
N LEU A 91 63.80 -28.37 -28.29
CA LEU A 91 63.45 -27.01 -28.66
C LEU A 91 61.97 -26.88 -29.03
N THR A 92 61.44 -27.80 -29.84
CA THR A 92 60.01 -27.83 -30.18
C THR A 92 59.13 -28.02 -28.94
N GLN A 93 59.49 -28.96 -28.05
CA GLN A 93 58.74 -29.17 -26.80
C GLN A 93 58.73 -27.91 -25.92
N TYR A 94 59.86 -27.21 -25.85
CA TYR A 94 59.95 -25.97 -25.10
C TYR A 94 59.02 -24.88 -25.67
N GLU A 95 58.99 -24.72 -26.99
CA GLU A 95 58.09 -23.79 -27.67
C GLU A 95 56.62 -24.13 -27.42
N GLU A 96 56.25 -25.41 -27.48
CA GLU A 96 54.88 -25.87 -27.17
C GLU A 96 54.48 -25.52 -25.74
N VAL A 97 55.36 -25.77 -24.76
CA VAL A 97 55.12 -25.42 -23.36
C VAL A 97 54.95 -23.90 -23.20
N GLN A 98 55.76 -23.09 -23.90
CA GLN A 98 55.58 -21.63 -23.85
C GLN A 98 54.23 -21.18 -24.41
N ILE A 99 53.77 -21.78 -25.52
CA ILE A 99 52.47 -21.48 -26.12
C ILE A 99 51.35 -21.87 -25.14
N GLN A 100 51.43 -23.06 -24.54
CA GLN A 100 50.48 -23.52 -23.54
C GLN A 100 50.42 -22.59 -22.33
N ALA A 101 51.57 -22.18 -21.77
CA ALA A 101 51.64 -21.25 -20.65
C ALA A 101 50.99 -19.89 -21.00
N ARG A 102 51.25 -19.35 -22.19
CA ARG A 102 50.61 -18.11 -22.66
C ARG A 102 49.09 -18.27 -22.79
N SER A 103 48.63 -19.40 -23.34
CA SER A 103 47.21 -19.69 -23.46
C SER A 103 46.51 -19.75 -22.10
N TYR A 104 47.16 -20.35 -21.10
CA TYR A 104 46.64 -20.46 -19.73
C TYR A 104 46.53 -19.07 -19.08
N LEU A 105 47.55 -18.23 -19.25
CA LEU A 105 47.52 -16.84 -18.76
C LEU A 105 46.33 -16.05 -19.33
N ILE A 106 46.10 -16.15 -20.64
CA ILE A 106 44.95 -15.48 -21.29
C ILE A 106 43.61 -15.99 -20.73
N GLN A 107 43.48 -17.31 -20.53
CA GLN A 107 42.27 -17.87 -19.95
C GLN A 107 42.06 -17.40 -18.51
N TYR A 108 43.13 -17.32 -17.72
CA TYR A 108 43.10 -16.83 -16.35
C TYR A 108 42.67 -15.36 -16.28
N GLU A 109 43.23 -14.49 -17.12
CA GLU A 109 42.84 -13.07 -17.20
C GLU A 109 41.37 -12.90 -17.61
N LYS A 110 40.89 -13.73 -18.55
CA LYS A 110 39.48 -13.75 -18.95
C LYS A 110 38.58 -14.15 -17.77
N ALA A 111 38.94 -15.21 -17.04
CA ALA A 111 38.20 -15.66 -15.86
C ALA A 111 38.18 -14.57 -14.76
N GLN A 112 39.29 -13.88 -14.54
CA GLN A 112 39.38 -12.78 -13.57
C GLN A 112 38.47 -11.61 -13.96
N THR A 113 38.42 -11.27 -15.26
CA THR A 113 37.56 -10.20 -15.77
C THR A 113 36.07 -10.57 -15.63
N GLN A 114 35.71 -11.82 -15.93
CA GLN A 114 34.37 -12.33 -15.73
C GLN A 114 33.96 -12.30 -14.26
N ALA A 115 34.84 -12.75 -13.34
CA ALA A 115 34.59 -12.71 -11.91
C ALA A 115 34.33 -11.27 -11.40
N LYS A 116 35.11 -10.29 -11.87
CA LYS A 116 34.88 -8.88 -11.56
C LYS A 116 33.52 -8.39 -12.06
N SER A 117 33.14 -8.75 -13.29
CA SER A 117 31.84 -8.39 -13.85
C SER A 117 30.68 -8.98 -13.04
N TYR A 118 30.75 -10.26 -12.67
CA TYR A 118 29.74 -10.88 -11.82
C TYR A 118 29.65 -10.24 -10.44
N PHE A 119 30.78 -9.87 -9.85
CA PHE A 119 30.82 -9.17 -8.58
C PHE A 119 30.12 -7.80 -8.65
N THR A 120 30.36 -7.01 -9.70
CA THR A 120 29.65 -5.74 -9.91
C THR A 120 28.15 -5.96 -10.08
N GLN A 121 27.72 -6.91 -10.91
CA GLN A 121 26.30 -7.22 -11.09
C GLN A 121 25.62 -7.64 -9.78
N TYR A 122 26.33 -8.39 -8.94
CA TYR A 122 25.83 -8.78 -7.62
C TYR A 122 25.66 -7.56 -6.70
N GLN A 123 26.62 -6.64 -6.68
CA GLN A 123 26.51 -5.40 -5.88
C GLN A 123 25.36 -4.51 -6.36
N ASP A 124 25.17 -4.40 -7.68
CA ASP A 124 24.06 -3.63 -8.27
C ASP A 124 22.71 -4.25 -7.88
N ALA A 125 22.57 -5.58 -7.99
CA ALA A 125 21.37 -6.29 -7.58
C ALA A 125 21.09 -6.13 -6.07
N GLN A 126 22.13 -6.19 -5.24
CA GLN A 126 22.00 -5.95 -3.80
C GLN A 126 21.49 -4.54 -3.49
N THR A 127 22.02 -3.54 -4.20
CA THR A 127 21.60 -2.14 -4.05
C THR A 127 20.15 -1.94 -4.50
N GLN A 128 19.74 -2.58 -5.60
CA GLN A 128 18.36 -2.56 -6.06
C GLN A 128 17.40 -3.16 -5.03
N VAL A 129 17.74 -4.32 -4.45
CA VAL A 129 16.93 -4.95 -3.39
C VAL A 129 16.79 -4.04 -2.17
N GLN A 130 17.87 -3.37 -1.75
CA GLN A 130 17.81 -2.40 -0.65
C GLN A 130 16.89 -1.22 -0.97
N SER A 131 16.97 -0.68 -2.19
CA SER A 131 16.08 0.39 -2.67
C SER A 131 14.61 -0.03 -2.65
N TYR A 132 14.28 -1.21 -3.20
CA TYR A 132 12.93 -1.76 -3.18
C TYR A 132 12.41 -1.98 -1.76
N SER A 133 13.26 -2.46 -0.86
CA SER A 133 12.90 -2.64 0.56
C SER A 133 12.56 -1.30 1.23
N ALA A 134 13.31 -0.23 0.94
CA ALA A 134 13.04 1.09 1.49
C ALA A 134 11.71 1.66 0.97
N LEU A 135 11.45 1.57 -0.34
CA LEU A 135 10.18 2.00 -0.94
C LEU A 135 8.98 1.24 -0.37
N TYR A 136 9.13 -0.06 -0.13
CA TYR A 136 8.09 -0.88 0.47
C TYR A 136 7.77 -0.42 1.90
N GLN A 137 8.79 -0.14 2.72
CA GLN A 137 8.61 0.38 4.08
C GLN A 137 7.95 1.76 4.10
N GLU A 138 8.33 2.64 3.16
CA GLU A 138 7.70 3.95 3.01
C GLU A 138 6.22 3.81 2.66
N SER A 139 5.89 2.96 1.68
CA SER A 139 4.51 2.68 1.28
C SER A 139 3.68 2.11 2.44
N GLN A 140 4.26 1.20 3.25
CA GLN A 140 3.60 0.67 4.44
C GLN A 140 3.31 1.75 5.47
N THR A 141 4.25 2.68 5.69
CA THR A 141 4.10 3.81 6.62
C THR A 141 3.00 4.76 6.14
N GLN A 142 2.98 5.09 4.83
CA GLN A 142 1.94 5.91 4.23
C GLN A 142 0.56 5.26 4.39
N PHE A 143 0.45 3.95 4.13
CA PHE A 143 -0.80 3.21 4.32
C PHE A 143 -1.32 3.27 5.76
N GLN A 144 -0.44 3.08 6.76
CA GLN A 144 -0.82 3.20 8.17
C GLN A 144 -1.28 4.64 8.52
N SER A 145 -0.62 5.65 7.96
CA SER A 145 -1.05 7.04 8.13
C SER A 145 -2.44 7.27 7.54
N TYR A 146 -2.73 6.75 6.34
CA TYR A 146 -4.05 6.87 5.73
C TYR A 146 -5.13 6.15 6.53
N LEU A 147 -4.83 4.96 7.06
CA LEU A 147 -5.75 4.21 7.91
C LEU A 147 -6.13 5.03 9.15
N THR A 148 -5.14 5.64 9.81
CA THR A 148 -5.35 6.47 11.01
C THR A 148 -6.22 7.68 10.69
N LEU A 149 -5.97 8.36 9.57
CA LEU A 149 -6.79 9.49 9.12
C LEU A 149 -8.23 9.05 8.83
N TYR A 150 -8.41 7.92 8.15
CA TYR A 150 -9.73 7.37 7.87
C TYR A 150 -10.51 7.07 9.16
N GLU A 151 -9.89 6.44 10.15
CA GLU A 151 -10.51 6.15 11.45
C GLU A 151 -10.88 7.44 12.20
N SER A 152 -10.04 8.46 12.13
CA SER A 152 -10.35 9.77 12.72
C SER A 152 -11.55 10.46 12.06
N GLU A 153 -11.63 10.42 10.73
CA GLU A 153 -12.74 10.98 9.97
C GLU A 153 -14.04 10.21 10.18
N LYS A 154 -13.95 8.88 10.29
CA LYS A 154 -15.08 8.03 10.67
C LYS A 154 -15.63 8.44 12.04
N THR A 155 -14.76 8.59 13.03
CA THR A 155 -15.14 9.02 14.38
C THR A 155 -15.81 10.40 14.36
N ARG A 156 -15.25 11.35 13.59
CA ARG A 156 -15.86 12.67 13.41
C ARG A 156 -17.24 12.60 12.74
N GLY A 157 -17.41 11.70 11.78
CA GLY A 157 -18.70 11.42 11.15
C GLY A 157 -19.74 10.90 12.14
N ASP A 158 -19.34 9.95 13.00
CA ASP A 158 -20.20 9.40 14.05
C ASP A 158 -20.62 10.49 15.05
N GLU A 159 -19.69 11.35 15.49
CA GLU A 159 -19.99 12.50 16.36
C GLU A 159 -20.98 13.49 15.72
N LEU A 160 -20.80 13.78 14.42
CA LEU A 160 -21.72 14.65 13.69
C LEU A 160 -23.11 14.03 13.55
N SER A 161 -23.19 12.71 13.39
CA SER A 161 -24.46 11.98 13.36
C SER A 161 -25.22 12.13 14.68
N VAL A 162 -24.54 11.95 15.81
CA VAL A 162 -25.14 12.13 17.14
C VAL A 162 -25.65 13.56 17.33
N LYS A 163 -24.85 14.57 17.00
CA LYS A 163 -25.28 15.98 17.08
C LYS A 163 -26.48 16.28 16.19
N PHE A 164 -26.54 15.66 15.02
CA PHE A 164 -27.69 15.82 14.13
C PHE A 164 -28.96 15.22 14.74
N GLU A 165 -28.88 14.03 15.35
CA GLU A 165 -29.99 13.40 16.07
C GLU A 165 -30.46 14.25 17.25
N GLU A 166 -29.55 14.82 18.03
CA GLU A 166 -29.87 15.74 19.13
C GLU A 166 -30.63 16.98 18.63
N ILE A 167 -30.15 17.63 17.58
CA ILE A 167 -30.82 18.80 16.98
C ILE A 167 -32.21 18.43 16.46
N GLN A 168 -32.38 17.24 15.85
CA GLN A 168 -33.69 16.78 15.42
C GLN A 168 -34.65 16.59 16.60
N ALA A 169 -34.18 15.98 17.69
CA ALA A 169 -34.98 15.81 18.90
C ALA A 169 -35.37 17.16 19.52
N GLU A 170 -34.45 18.13 19.56
CA GLU A 170 -34.74 19.49 20.02
C GLU A 170 -35.79 20.17 19.14
N ARG A 171 -35.63 20.08 17.80
CA ARG A 171 -36.61 20.62 16.84
C ARG A 171 -38.00 20.06 17.08
N ASP A 172 -38.11 18.74 17.24
CA ASP A 172 -39.40 18.08 17.47
C ASP A 172 -40.03 18.49 18.81
N ARG A 173 -39.19 18.70 19.84
CA ARG A 173 -39.63 19.26 21.11
C ARG A 173 -40.16 20.69 20.96
N TYR A 174 -39.45 21.56 20.23
CA TYR A 174 -39.92 22.93 19.95
C TYR A 174 -41.23 22.93 19.17
N LEU A 175 -41.38 22.06 18.17
CA LEU A 175 -42.63 21.90 17.42
C LEU A 175 -43.78 21.48 18.33
N THR A 176 -43.53 20.57 19.26
CA THR A 176 -44.54 20.12 20.24
C THR A 176 -44.99 21.27 21.13
N LEU A 177 -44.05 21.99 21.76
CA LEU A 177 -44.33 23.16 22.60
C LEU A 177 -45.07 24.27 21.84
N TYR A 178 -44.68 24.52 20.60
CA TYR A 178 -45.36 25.49 19.74
C TYR A 178 -46.82 25.10 19.51
N ASN A 179 -47.09 23.83 19.20
CA ASN A 179 -48.44 23.34 18.98
C ASN A 179 -49.29 23.38 20.27
N GLU A 180 -48.71 23.05 21.42
CA GLU A 180 -49.36 23.16 22.74
C GLU A 180 -49.75 24.62 23.02
N SER A 181 -48.82 25.56 22.86
CA SER A 181 -49.10 26.99 23.04
C SER A 181 -50.21 27.49 22.10
N GLN A 182 -50.20 27.06 20.83
CA GLN A 182 -51.30 27.38 19.90
C GLN A 182 -52.64 26.83 20.36
N ASN A 183 -52.67 25.63 20.95
CA ASN A 183 -53.88 25.01 21.46
C ASN A 183 -54.39 25.69 22.74
N GLU A 184 -53.50 26.02 23.68
CA GLU A 184 -53.84 26.81 24.87
C GLU A 184 -54.43 28.17 24.48
N LEU A 185 -53.82 28.85 23.52
CA LEU A 185 -54.28 30.15 23.06
C LEU A 185 -55.66 30.07 22.38
N LYS A 186 -55.93 28.97 21.63
CA LYS A 186 -57.28 28.67 21.11
C LYS A 186 -58.28 28.40 22.24
N PHE A 187 -57.87 27.64 23.25
CA PHE A 187 -58.71 27.33 24.41
C PHE A 187 -59.06 28.59 25.21
N GLU A 188 -58.09 29.45 25.51
CA GLU A 188 -58.31 30.73 26.18
C GLU A 188 -59.27 31.62 25.39
N ARG A 189 -59.10 31.73 24.07
CA ARG A 189 -59.99 32.50 23.20
C ARG A 189 -61.43 31.97 23.28
N ARG A 190 -61.61 30.65 23.25
CA ARG A 190 -62.93 30.00 23.41
C ARG A 190 -63.52 30.24 24.80
N SER A 191 -62.72 30.12 25.86
CA SER A 191 -63.14 30.36 27.24
C SER A 191 -63.57 31.81 27.45
N LYS A 192 -62.78 32.80 27.00
CA LYS A 192 -63.14 34.23 27.06
C LYS A 192 -64.41 34.55 26.28
N ALA A 193 -64.58 33.98 25.09
CA ALA A 193 -65.82 34.11 24.32
C ALA A 193 -67.02 33.47 25.05
N GLY A 194 -66.81 32.32 25.70
CA GLY A 194 -67.81 31.62 26.52
C GLY A 194 -68.25 32.44 27.74
N ILE A 195 -67.30 32.99 28.50
CA ILE A 195 -67.56 33.86 29.67
C ILE A 195 -68.36 35.09 29.24
N LYS A 196 -67.91 35.80 28.20
CA LYS A 196 -68.61 36.97 27.67
C LYS A 196 -70.03 36.62 27.19
N GLY A 197 -70.20 35.47 26.55
CA GLY A 197 -71.50 34.97 26.12
C GLY A 197 -72.43 34.62 27.29
N TRP A 198 -71.88 33.99 28.34
CA TRP A 198 -72.63 33.71 29.57
C TRP A 198 -73.04 34.98 30.30
N GLU A 199 -72.14 35.95 30.43
CA GLU A 199 -72.43 37.24 31.07
C GLU A 199 -73.51 38.02 30.31
N THR A 200 -73.45 38.01 28.98
CA THR A 200 -74.49 38.63 28.13
C THR A 200 -75.85 37.93 28.29
N ARG A 201 -75.89 36.59 28.37
CA ARG A 201 -77.13 35.84 28.61
C ARG A 201 -77.69 36.12 30.00
N ARG A 202 -76.85 36.06 31.03
CA ARG A 202 -77.23 36.35 32.41
C ARG A 202 -77.76 37.76 32.60
N LYS A 203 -77.16 38.76 31.95
CA LYS A 203 -77.62 40.16 32.01
C LYS A 203 -79.01 40.33 31.36
N ARG A 204 -79.23 39.70 30.20
CA ARG A 204 -80.56 39.71 29.54
C ARG A 204 -81.62 39.03 30.41
N GLU A 205 -81.29 37.90 31.01
CA GLU A 205 -82.20 37.20 31.92
C GLU A 205 -82.52 38.03 33.16
N ASN A 206 -81.53 38.67 33.77
CA ASN A 206 -81.75 39.56 34.90
C ASN A 206 -82.65 40.76 34.55
N GLU A 207 -82.50 41.36 33.35
CA GLU A 207 -83.40 42.45 32.95
C GLU A 207 -84.83 41.95 32.69
N ARG A 208 -85.00 40.77 32.11
CA ARG A 208 -86.31 40.14 32.00
C ARG A 208 -86.95 39.90 33.37
N LEU A 209 -86.20 39.32 34.30
CA LEU A 209 -86.68 39.08 35.66
C LEU A 209 -87.04 40.38 36.38
N LYS A 210 -86.26 41.46 36.20
CA LYS A 210 -86.60 42.78 36.75
C LYS A 210 -87.89 43.35 36.16
N GLN A 211 -88.10 43.19 34.85
CA GLN A 211 -89.34 43.60 34.19
C GLN A 211 -90.53 42.82 34.75
N GLU A 212 -90.43 41.49 34.82
CA GLU A 212 -91.48 40.63 35.39
C GLU A 212 -91.77 40.98 36.86
N ILE A 213 -90.74 41.23 37.68
CA ILE A 213 -90.91 41.70 39.06
C ILE A 213 -91.59 43.08 39.10
N GLY A 214 -91.22 43.99 38.21
CA GLY A 214 -91.85 45.30 38.09
C GLY A 214 -93.33 45.20 37.74
N GLU A 215 -93.68 44.38 36.75
CA GLU A 215 -95.06 44.10 36.36
C GLU A 215 -95.85 43.46 37.49
N MET A 216 -95.29 42.45 38.17
CA MET A 216 -95.92 41.83 39.34
C MET A 216 -96.13 42.85 40.47
N THR A 217 -95.19 43.77 40.67
CA THR A 217 -95.30 44.83 41.69
C THR A 217 -96.42 45.81 41.35
N VAL A 218 -96.57 46.20 40.09
CA VAL A 218 -97.69 47.02 39.62
C VAL A 218 -99.02 46.28 39.82
N LEU A 219 -99.12 45.01 39.39
CA LEU A 219 -100.32 44.20 39.60
C LEU A 219 -100.68 44.05 41.08
N LEU A 220 -99.69 43.88 41.96
CA LEU A 220 -99.90 43.84 43.41
C LEU A 220 -100.38 45.18 43.95
N ARG A 221 -99.81 46.29 43.48
CA ARG A 221 -100.22 47.65 43.86
C ARG A 221 -101.66 47.92 43.43
N ASP A 222 -101.99 47.66 42.17
CA ASP A 222 -103.35 47.79 41.64
C ASP A 222 -104.34 46.90 42.40
N SER A 223 -103.92 45.68 42.77
CA SER A 223 -104.75 44.79 43.58
C SER A 223 -104.96 45.31 45.01
N LEU A 224 -103.97 45.98 45.61
CA LEU A 224 -104.09 46.59 46.92
C LEU A 224 -104.94 47.86 46.86
N GLU A 225 -104.79 48.69 45.83
CA GLU A 225 -105.60 49.88 45.62
C GLU A 225 -107.08 49.52 45.42
N ARG A 226 -107.38 48.51 44.59
CA ARG A 226 -108.75 47.96 44.48
C ARG A 226 -109.28 47.43 45.81
N LYS A 227 -108.42 46.86 46.66
CA LYS A 227 -108.82 46.43 48.01
C LYS A 227 -109.12 47.63 48.90
N GLU A 228 -108.30 48.68 48.87
CA GLU A 228 -108.55 49.93 49.60
C GLU A 228 -109.85 50.62 49.12
N GLU A 229 -110.11 50.66 47.81
CA GLU A 229 -111.39 51.12 47.24
C GLU A 229 -112.58 50.29 47.75
N ALA A 230 -112.45 48.96 47.76
CA ALA A 230 -113.47 48.06 48.30
C ALA A 230 -113.69 48.31 49.81
N VAL A 231 -112.62 48.52 50.58
CA VAL A 231 -112.71 48.85 52.01
C VAL A 231 -113.38 50.21 52.23
N ASN A 232 -113.03 51.22 51.44
CA ASN A 232 -113.66 52.55 51.51
C ASN A 232 -115.16 52.50 51.15
N SER A 233 -115.54 51.73 50.12
CA SER A 233 -116.96 51.55 49.80
C SER A 233 -117.73 50.85 50.93
N LEU A 234 -117.12 49.89 51.63
CA LEU A 234 -117.68 49.27 52.82
C LEU A 234 -117.83 50.26 53.99
N TYR A 235 -116.88 51.18 54.19
CA TYR A 235 -117.03 52.26 55.18
C TYR A 235 -118.20 53.19 54.85
N VAL A 236 -118.40 53.55 53.58
CA VAL A 236 -119.56 54.34 53.14
C VAL A 236 -120.87 53.60 53.43
N VAL A 237 -120.93 52.29 53.12
CA VAL A 237 -122.10 51.45 53.45
C VAL A 237 -122.32 51.39 54.96
N ALA A 238 -121.27 51.23 55.75
CA ALA A 238 -121.36 51.21 57.21
C ALA A 238 -121.88 52.55 57.74
N GLU A 239 -121.42 53.69 57.23
CA GLU A 239 -121.91 55.02 57.62
C GLU A 239 -123.38 55.21 57.25
N ARG A 240 -123.80 54.71 56.08
CA ARG A 240 -125.22 54.68 55.68
C ARG A 240 -126.05 53.83 56.62
N MET A 241 -125.57 52.64 56.96
CA MET A 241 -126.24 51.77 57.95
C MET A 241 -126.34 52.46 59.31
N ASP A 242 -125.31 53.18 59.73
CA ASP A 242 -125.30 53.91 61.00
C ASP A 242 -126.33 55.08 61.00
N ARG A 243 -126.46 55.79 59.87
CA ARG A 243 -127.52 56.82 59.69
C ARG A 243 -128.92 56.21 59.69
N ILE A 244 -129.11 55.07 59.03
CA ILE A 244 -130.38 54.33 59.06
C ILE A 244 -130.68 53.87 60.49
N GLN A 245 -129.69 53.34 61.21
CA GLN A 245 -129.85 52.88 62.59
C GLN A 245 -130.25 54.03 63.51
N ARG A 246 -129.60 55.21 63.40
CA ARG A 246 -130.01 56.40 64.19
C ARG A 246 -131.43 56.87 63.86
N LEU A 247 -131.86 56.77 62.60
CA LEU A 247 -133.24 57.06 62.23
C LEU A 247 -134.22 56.05 62.82
N VAL A 248 -133.85 54.76 62.87
CA VAL A 248 -134.62 53.69 63.50
C VAL A 248 -134.70 53.89 65.02
N ASP A 249 -133.58 54.15 65.69
CA ASP A 249 -133.54 54.35 67.14
C ASP A 249 -134.36 55.60 67.56
N SER A 250 -134.44 56.63 66.69
CA SER A 250 -135.30 57.80 66.93
C SER A 250 -136.81 57.52 66.92
N VAL A 251 -137.23 56.30 66.54
CA VAL A 251 -138.62 55.82 66.59
C VAL A 251 -138.96 55.25 67.97
N ASP A 252 -137.98 54.72 68.70
CA ASP A 252 -138.22 54.01 69.96
C ASP A 252 -138.39 54.96 71.16
N ASP A 253 -137.83 56.18 71.12
CA ASP A 253 -137.83 57.10 72.27
C ASP A 253 -139.16 57.86 72.51
N ASP A 254 -140.15 57.80 71.60
CA ASP A 254 -141.37 58.64 71.69
C ASP A 254 -142.70 57.89 71.40
N ALA A 255 -142.66 56.55 71.45
CA ALA A 255 -143.75 55.67 71.01
C ALA A 255 -144.96 55.54 71.98
N ALA A 256 -145.15 56.46 72.92
CA ALA A 256 -146.09 56.24 74.03
C ALA A 256 -147.48 56.90 73.95
N ALA A 257 -147.82 57.74 72.95
CA ALA A 257 -149.09 58.51 73.07
C ALA A 257 -149.94 58.75 71.81
N ASN A 258 -149.56 58.38 70.59
CA ASN A 258 -150.42 58.66 69.43
C ASN A 258 -150.21 57.74 68.20
N PRO A 259 -151.09 56.75 67.94
CA PRO A 259 -150.88 55.75 66.89
C PRO A 259 -150.94 56.34 65.45
N VAL A 260 -151.59 57.48 65.25
CA VAL A 260 -151.69 58.12 63.92
C VAL A 260 -150.42 58.92 63.57
N GLY A 261 -149.70 59.46 64.57
CA GLY A 261 -148.42 60.16 64.36
C GLY A 261 -147.26 59.21 64.03
N MET A 262 -147.33 57.97 64.54
CA MET A 262 -146.34 56.92 64.29
C MET A 262 -146.28 56.51 62.81
N ILE A 263 -147.44 56.38 62.15
CA ILE A 263 -147.53 56.02 60.74
C ILE A 263 -146.93 57.11 59.84
N GLN A 264 -147.16 58.39 60.15
CA GLN A 264 -146.56 59.50 59.39
C GLN A 264 -145.05 59.66 59.63
N LYS A 265 -144.56 59.41 60.85
CA LYS A 265 -143.11 59.34 61.13
C LYS A 265 -142.46 58.17 60.39
N LEU A 266 -143.05 56.98 60.44
CA LEU A 266 -142.59 55.83 59.66
C LEU A 266 -142.58 56.11 58.17
N GLN A 267 -143.56 56.86 57.64
CA GLN A 267 -143.59 57.23 56.24
C GLN A 267 -142.46 58.21 55.87
N ARG A 268 -142.14 59.19 56.73
CA ARG A 268 -140.97 60.08 56.55
C ARG A 268 -139.63 59.36 56.68
N ILE A 269 -139.51 58.44 57.63
CA ILE A 269 -138.32 57.61 57.84
C ILE A 269 -138.13 56.68 56.66
N TRP A 270 -139.20 56.05 56.17
CA TRP A 270 -139.14 55.24 54.96
C TRP A 270 -138.70 56.05 53.73
N GLN A 271 -139.16 57.29 53.60
CA GLN A 271 -138.73 58.19 52.53
C GLN A 271 -137.22 58.52 52.64
N THR A 272 -136.73 58.81 53.85
CA THR A 272 -135.31 59.15 54.09
C THR A 272 -134.39 57.94 53.98
N VAL A 273 -134.81 56.76 54.42
CA VAL A 273 -134.09 55.49 54.18
C VAL A 273 -134.00 55.21 52.68
N LYS A 274 -135.07 55.49 51.92
CA LYS A 274 -135.08 55.33 50.47
C LYS A 274 -134.13 56.31 49.77
N GLU A 275 -133.99 57.53 50.27
CA GLU A 275 -133.01 58.51 49.78
C GLU A 275 -131.57 58.07 50.11
N ILE A 276 -131.30 57.60 51.32
CA ILE A 276 -129.97 57.10 51.74
C ILE A 276 -129.53 55.86 50.93
N LEU A 277 -130.48 55.00 50.54
CA LEU A 277 -130.20 53.84 49.67
C LEU A 277 -130.03 54.20 48.19
N ALA A 278 -130.42 55.41 47.78
CA ALA A 278 -130.30 55.89 46.40
C ALA A 278 -129.01 56.69 46.14
N GLU A 279 -128.34 57.17 47.19
CA GLU A 279 -126.95 57.68 47.14
C GLU A 279 -125.97 56.56 46.78
#